data_AF-A0A557SN16-F1
#
_entry.id   AF-A0A557SN16-F1
#
_cell.length_a   1.000
_cell.length_b   1.000
_cell.length_c   1.000
_cell.angle_alpha   90.00
_cell.angle_beta   90.00
_cell.angle_gamma   90.00
#
_symmetry.space_group_name_H-M   'P 1'
#
loop_
_entity.id
_entity.type
_entity.pdbx_description
1 polymer ?
#
loop_
_entity_poly.entity_id
_entity_poly.type
_entity_poly.pdbx_seq_one_letter_code
_entity_poly.pdbx_strand_id
1 'polypeptide(L)'
;MVKSDLASEWCLLQNQFDSYEKYSLLIKLVSVVVLSAVFFSNRLSVVVLFLLLILWLQDAIWKTFQSRIENRLLQLEGYLSNKQTPEDGDSRAYQFNSVYSKSRPSTIGLIHEYLHQAIRPTIAFPHVALLLMAGSVLFVS
;
A
#
# COMPACT_ATOMS: atom_id res chain seq x y z
N MET A 1 -7.37 -31.91 -1.90
CA MET A 1 -7.86 -30.83 -1.00
C MET A 1 -6.81 -29.74 -0.83
N VAL A 2 -5.64 -30.02 -0.24
CA VAL A 2 -4.59 -28.99 0.02
C VAL A 2 -4.21 -28.09 -1.18
N LYS A 3 -3.98 -28.64 -2.38
CA LYS A 3 -3.69 -27.81 -3.58
C LYS A 3 -4.86 -26.91 -4.00
N SER A 4 -6.10 -27.35 -3.80
CA SER A 4 -7.31 -26.57 -4.11
C SER A 4 -7.47 -25.40 -3.13
N ASP A 5 -7.16 -25.64 -1.87
CA ASP A 5 -7.24 -24.61 -0.81
C ASP A 5 -6.15 -23.56 -0.99
N LEU A 6 -4.92 -23.96 -1.37
CA LEU A 6 -3.82 -23.05 -1.70
C LEU A 6 -4.12 -22.20 -2.94
N ALA A 7 -4.70 -22.80 -3.99
CA ALA A 7 -5.13 -22.05 -5.18
C ALA A 7 -6.25 -21.04 -4.86
N SER A 8 -7.17 -21.42 -3.95
CA SER A 8 -8.24 -20.52 -3.50
C SER A 8 -7.69 -19.37 -2.66
N GLU A 9 -6.74 -19.63 -1.75
CA GLU A 9 -6.00 -18.58 -1.02
C GLU A 9 -5.28 -17.65 -1.98
N TRP A 10 -4.55 -18.19 -2.97
CA TRP A 10 -3.83 -17.40 -3.97
C TRP A 10 -4.78 -16.48 -4.73
N CYS A 11 -5.92 -16.99 -5.22
CA CYS A 11 -6.90 -16.17 -5.96
C CYS A 11 -7.48 -15.04 -5.09
N LEU A 12 -7.79 -15.33 -3.82
CA LEU A 12 -8.28 -14.32 -2.89
C LEU A 12 -7.24 -13.23 -2.65
N LEU A 13 -6.00 -13.62 -2.38
CA LEU A 13 -4.89 -12.70 -2.13
C LEU A 13 -4.54 -11.88 -3.38
N GLN A 14 -4.52 -12.49 -4.57
CA GLN A 14 -4.30 -11.80 -5.85
C GLN A 14 -5.36 -10.72 -6.07
N ASN A 15 -6.63 -11.04 -5.86
CA ASN A 15 -7.71 -10.06 -6.02
C ASN A 15 -7.60 -8.89 -5.02
N GLN A 16 -7.16 -9.17 -3.79
CA GLN A 16 -6.89 -8.11 -2.80
C GLN A 16 -5.70 -7.26 -3.22
N PHE A 17 -4.61 -7.87 -3.69
CA PHE A 17 -3.43 -7.17 -4.21
C PHE A 17 -3.80 -6.18 -5.32
N ASP A 18 -4.58 -6.63 -6.30
CA ASP A 18 -5.04 -5.80 -7.42
C ASP A 18 -6.02 -4.70 -6.95
N SER A 19 -6.81 -4.98 -5.90
CA SER A 19 -7.71 -3.99 -5.32
C SER A 19 -6.94 -2.85 -4.63
N TYR A 20 -5.83 -3.14 -3.95
CA TYR A 20 -4.98 -2.10 -3.36
C TYR A 20 -4.39 -1.14 -4.40
N GLU A 21 -4.07 -1.62 -5.60
CA GLU A 21 -3.66 -0.74 -6.71
C GLU A 21 -4.77 0.22 -7.13
N LYS A 22 -6.00 -0.31 -7.29
CA LYS A 22 -7.17 0.51 -7.65
C LYS A 22 -7.43 1.58 -6.59
N TYR A 23 -7.34 1.20 -5.32
CA TYR A 23 -7.50 2.13 -4.21
C TYR A 23 -6.38 3.18 -4.19
N SER A 24 -5.11 2.78 -4.34
CA SER A 24 -3.97 3.72 -4.46
C SER A 24 -4.20 4.77 -5.55
N LEU A 25 -4.69 4.36 -6.72
CA LEU A 25 -5.05 5.28 -7.80
C LEU A 25 -6.19 6.22 -7.39
N LEU A 26 -7.21 5.71 -6.70
CA LEU A 26 -8.33 6.51 -6.20
C LEU A 26 -7.85 7.58 -5.21
N ILE A 27 -6.96 7.25 -4.27
CA ILE A 27 -6.38 8.26 -3.36
C ILE A 27 -5.67 9.35 -4.16
N LYS A 28 -4.84 8.98 -5.15
CA LYS A 28 -4.12 9.97 -5.97
C LYS A 28 -5.10 10.89 -6.71
N LEU A 29 -6.17 10.33 -7.26
CA LEU A 29 -7.21 11.11 -7.92
C LEU A 29 -7.92 12.05 -6.95
N VAL A 30 -8.27 11.57 -5.75
CA VAL A 30 -8.85 12.39 -4.68
C VAL A 30 -7.90 13.53 -4.29
N SER A 31 -6.60 13.27 -4.13
CA SER A 31 -5.59 14.31 -3.86
C SER A 31 -5.59 15.40 -4.94
N VAL A 32 -5.65 15.01 -6.21
CA VAL A 32 -5.73 15.95 -7.35
C VAL A 32 -7.03 16.77 -7.27
N VAL A 33 -8.18 16.12 -7.08
CA VAL A 33 -9.49 16.80 -6.99
C VAL A 33 -9.52 17.80 -5.83
N VAL A 34 -9.02 17.40 -4.64
CA VAL A 34 -8.96 18.27 -3.46
C VAL A 34 -8.11 19.50 -3.75
N LEU A 35 -6.90 19.32 -4.31
CA LEU A 35 -6.03 20.45 -4.63
C LEU A 35 -6.67 21.37 -5.68
N SER A 36 -7.25 20.82 -6.75
CA SER A 36 -7.93 21.59 -7.79
C SER A 36 -9.11 22.39 -7.22
N ALA A 37 -9.97 21.77 -6.41
CA ALA A 37 -11.13 22.43 -5.83
C ALA A 37 -10.75 23.62 -4.93
N VAL A 38 -9.69 23.44 -4.11
CA VAL A 38 -9.23 24.52 -3.23
C VAL A 38 -8.53 25.63 -4.02
N PHE A 39 -7.76 25.27 -5.06
CA PHE A 39 -7.12 26.22 -5.96
C PHE A 39 -8.15 27.12 -6.66
N PHE A 40 -9.19 26.54 -7.28
CA PHE A 40 -10.26 27.33 -7.93
C PHE A 40 -11.08 28.17 -6.95
N SER A 41 -11.19 27.75 -5.69
CA SER A 41 -11.87 28.51 -4.65
C SER A 41 -11.01 29.62 -4.05
N ASN A 42 -9.73 29.72 -4.44
CA ASN A 42 -8.72 30.60 -3.85
C ASN A 42 -8.64 30.50 -2.31
N ARG A 43 -8.82 29.30 -1.76
CA ARG A 43 -8.80 29.02 -0.31
C ARG A 43 -7.61 28.18 0.11
N LEU A 44 -6.49 28.31 -0.60
CA LEU A 44 -5.29 27.58 -0.25
C LEU A 44 -4.83 27.99 1.15
N SER A 45 -4.54 26.99 1.97
CA SER A 45 -4.07 27.17 3.33
C SER A 45 -3.15 26.02 3.70
N VAL A 46 -2.37 26.20 4.78
CA VAL A 46 -1.50 25.15 5.33
C VAL A 46 -2.29 23.88 5.67
N VAL A 47 -3.59 23.98 5.97
CA VAL A 47 -4.48 22.84 6.22
C VAL A 47 -4.53 21.90 5.02
N VAL A 48 -4.50 22.42 3.79
CA VAL A 48 -4.50 21.63 2.55
C VAL A 48 -3.23 20.80 2.43
N LEU A 49 -2.08 21.36 2.80
CA LEU A 49 -0.81 20.63 2.81
C LEU A 49 -0.85 19.44 3.77
N PHE A 50 -1.40 19.65 4.97
CA PHE A 50 -1.58 18.55 5.93
C PHE A 50 -2.56 17.49 5.42
N LEU A 51 -3.65 17.88 4.75
CA LEU A 51 -4.57 16.93 4.13
C LEU A 51 -3.90 16.10 3.03
N LEU A 52 -3.11 16.72 2.16
CA LEU A 52 -2.33 16.01 1.14
C LEU A 52 -1.30 15.05 1.78
N LEU A 53 -0.66 15.45 2.88
CA LEU A 53 0.26 14.59 3.63
C LEU A 53 -0.46 13.37 4.22
N ILE A 54 -1.67 13.55 4.76
CA ILE A 54 -2.48 12.44 5.28
C ILE A 54 -2.87 11.47 4.15
N LEU A 55 -3.28 11.99 2.99
CA LEU A 55 -3.60 11.17 1.81
C LEU A 55 -2.36 10.39 1.32
N TRP A 56 -1.18 11.01 1.33
CA TRP A 56 0.07 10.33 1.00
C TRP A 56 0.40 9.20 1.99
N LEU A 57 0.23 9.44 3.30
CA LEU A 57 0.46 8.42 4.32
C LEU A 57 -0.53 7.25 4.18
N GLN A 58 -1.80 7.52 3.85
CA GLN A 58 -2.80 6.48 3.59
C GLN A 58 -2.42 5.61 2.39
N ASP A 59 -1.93 6.21 1.31
CA ASP A 59 -1.42 5.47 0.14
C ASP A 59 -0.24 4.56 0.52
N ALA A 60 0.68 5.08 1.33
CA ALA A 60 1.82 4.30 1.84
C ALA A 60 1.38 3.09 2.68
N ILE A 61 0.37 3.26 3.55
CA ILE A 61 -0.18 2.17 4.37
C ILE A 61 -0.76 1.06 3.48
N TRP A 62 -1.55 1.41 2.45
CA TRP A 62 -2.08 0.43 1.50
C TRP A 62 -0.97 -0.31 0.75
N LYS A 63 0.09 0.40 0.35
CA LYS A 63 1.25 -0.19 -0.32
C LYS A 63 2.05 -1.13 0.57
N THR A 64 2.09 -0.86 1.87
CA THR A 64 2.64 -1.80 2.86
C THR A 64 1.83 -3.08 2.92
N PHE A 65 0.49 -3.00 3.01
CA PHE A 65 -0.36 -4.20 2.98
C PHE A 65 -0.20 -4.98 1.67
N GLN A 66 -0.16 -4.29 0.54
CA GLN A 66 0.07 -4.88 -0.77
C GLN A 66 1.42 -5.64 -0.82
N SER A 67 2.51 -5.03 -0.35
CA SER A 67 3.84 -5.67 -0.31
C SER A 67 3.87 -6.92 0.59
N ARG A 68 3.08 -6.95 1.67
CA ARG A 68 2.95 -8.15 2.51
C ARG A 68 2.21 -9.28 1.81
N ILE A 69 1.15 -8.95 1.08
CA ILE A 69 0.40 -9.92 0.28
C ILE A 69 1.29 -10.50 -0.82
N GLU A 70 2.10 -9.67 -1.48
CA GLU A 70 3.07 -10.08 -2.51
C GLU A 70 3.97 -11.23 -2.03
N ASN A 71 4.55 -11.08 -0.83
CA ASN A 71 5.43 -12.09 -0.25
C ASN A 71 4.73 -13.44 -0.09
N ARG A 72 3.47 -13.45 0.38
CA ARG A 72 2.68 -14.68 0.51
C ARG A 72 2.25 -15.23 -0.84
N LEU A 73 1.95 -14.36 -1.80
CA LEU A 73 1.57 -14.76 -3.15
C LEU A 73 2.69 -15.57 -3.82
N LEU A 74 3.93 -15.06 -3.76
CA LEU A 74 5.12 -15.73 -4.29
C LEU A 74 5.40 -17.07 -3.61
N GLN A 75 5.17 -17.18 -2.29
CA GLN A 75 5.27 -18.45 -1.56
C GLN A 75 4.24 -19.48 -2.08
N LEU A 76 2.99 -19.06 -2.25
CA LEU A 76 1.92 -19.92 -2.77
C LEU A 76 2.22 -20.39 -4.21
N GLU A 77 2.78 -19.53 -5.06
CA GLU A 77 3.25 -19.90 -6.40
C GLU A 77 4.38 -20.94 -6.36
N GLY A 78 5.32 -20.79 -5.43
CA GLY A 78 6.38 -21.77 -5.18
C GLY A 78 5.83 -23.16 -4.80
N TYR A 79 4.83 -23.20 -3.91
CA TYR A 79 4.18 -24.45 -3.50
C TYR A 79 3.31 -25.08 -4.61
N LEU A 80 2.54 -24.26 -5.34
CA LEU A 80 1.69 -24.73 -6.43
C LEU A 80 2.51 -25.28 -7.61
N SER A 81 3.67 -24.66 -7.89
CA SER A 81 4.59 -25.09 -8.95
C SER A 81 5.48 -26.29 -8.57
N ASN A 82 5.31 -26.88 -7.37
CA ASN A 82 6.18 -27.92 -6.81
C ASN A 82 7.69 -27.54 -6.79
N LYS A 83 8.04 -26.24 -6.95
CA LYS A 83 9.44 -25.78 -6.90
C LYS A 83 9.98 -25.69 -5.49
N GLN A 84 9.11 -25.52 -4.50
CA GLN A 84 9.45 -25.48 -3.08
C GLN A 84 8.77 -26.64 -2.37
N THR A 85 9.58 -27.51 -1.76
CA THR A 85 9.08 -28.49 -0.79
C THR A 85 8.79 -27.71 0.49
N PRO A 86 7.54 -27.67 0.94
CA PRO A 86 7.17 -26.84 2.08
C PRO A 86 7.83 -27.36 3.35
N GLU A 87 8.42 -26.46 4.14
CA GLU A 87 8.85 -26.77 5.50
C GLU A 87 7.62 -27.12 6.36
N ASP A 88 7.80 -27.98 7.36
CA ASP A 88 6.70 -28.51 8.18
C ASP A 88 5.85 -27.37 8.78
N GLY A 89 4.63 -27.19 8.24
CA GLY A 89 3.66 -26.17 8.65
C GLY A 89 3.30 -25.12 7.60
N ASP A 90 4.18 -24.86 6.62
CA ASP A 90 4.03 -23.75 5.67
C ASP A 90 3.23 -24.10 4.41
N SER A 91 3.01 -25.40 4.16
CA SER A 91 2.13 -25.93 3.10
C SER A 91 0.65 -25.76 3.38
N ARG A 92 0.28 -25.29 4.58
CA ARG A 92 -1.13 -25.13 4.96
C ARG A 92 -1.68 -23.86 4.34
N ALA A 93 -2.85 -23.97 3.72
CA ALA A 93 -3.57 -22.81 3.24
C ALA A 93 -4.05 -21.93 4.42
N TYR A 94 -4.33 -20.67 4.11
CA TYR A 94 -4.92 -19.66 4.98
C TYR A 94 -4.06 -19.28 6.20
N GLN A 95 -2.72 -19.27 6.03
CA GLN A 95 -1.77 -18.94 7.10
C GLN A 95 -1.23 -17.50 7.03
N PHE A 96 -1.76 -16.64 6.14
CA PHE A 96 -1.31 -15.26 5.98
C PHE A 96 -1.21 -14.49 7.32
N ASN A 97 -2.29 -14.48 8.11
CA ASN A 97 -2.34 -13.73 9.37
C ASN A 97 -1.52 -14.38 10.49
N SER A 98 -1.51 -15.70 10.58
CA SER A 98 -0.79 -16.44 11.62
C SER A 98 0.72 -16.32 11.43
N VAL A 99 1.20 -16.43 10.18
CA VAL A 99 2.60 -16.22 9.81
C VAL A 99 3.01 -14.78 10.13
N TYR A 100 2.21 -13.79 9.72
CA TYR A 100 2.49 -12.40 10.02
C TYR A 100 2.52 -12.11 11.53
N SER A 101 1.62 -12.71 12.32
CA SER A 101 1.61 -12.52 13.78
C SER A 101 2.87 -13.03 14.46
N LYS A 102 3.51 -14.08 13.91
CA LYS A 102 4.75 -14.65 14.45
C LYS A 102 5.98 -13.80 14.12
N SER A 103 5.99 -13.18 12.94
CA SER A 103 7.08 -12.33 12.46
C SER A 103 6.77 -10.83 12.59
N ARG A 104 5.73 -10.48 13.36
CA ARG A 104 5.22 -9.11 13.41
C ARG A 104 6.30 -8.16 13.90
N PRO A 105 6.70 -7.15 13.11
CA PRO A 105 7.65 -6.16 13.57
C PRO A 105 7.06 -5.35 14.73
N SER A 106 7.95 -4.81 15.59
CA SER A 106 7.55 -3.88 16.65
C SER A 106 6.85 -2.64 16.07
N THR A 107 6.19 -1.85 16.92
CA THR A 107 5.54 -0.59 16.48
C THR A 107 6.49 0.32 15.71
N ILE A 108 7.76 0.37 16.10
CA ILE A 108 8.80 1.14 15.41
C ILE A 108 9.10 0.53 14.03
N GLY A 109 9.18 -0.80 13.94
CA GLY A 109 9.35 -1.49 12.67
C GLY A 109 8.17 -1.28 11.70
N LEU A 110 6.94 -1.19 12.22
CA LEU A 110 5.75 -0.85 11.42
C LEU A 110 5.84 0.57 10.85
N ILE A 111 6.22 1.55 11.68
CA ILE A 111 6.41 2.93 11.22
C ILE A 111 7.49 3.00 10.15
N HIS A 112 8.62 2.30 10.35
CA HIS A 112 9.68 2.22 9.36
C HIS A 112 9.19 1.61 8.04
N GLU A 113 8.38 0.56 8.08
CA GLU A 113 7.80 -0.07 6.88
C GLU A 113 6.88 0.90 6.12
N TYR A 114 6.06 1.68 6.84
CA TYR A 114 5.21 2.70 6.23
C TYR A 114 6.03 3.83 5.59
N LEU A 115 7.06 4.32 6.28
CA LEU A 115 7.96 5.36 5.75
C LEU A 115 8.72 4.86 4.52
N HIS A 116 9.23 3.64 4.56
CA HIS A 116 9.95 3.04 3.43
C HIS A 116 9.05 2.91 2.20
N GLN A 117 7.78 2.54 2.38
CA GLN A 117 6.81 2.53 1.28
C GLN A 117 6.48 3.95 0.81
N ALA A 118 6.28 4.91 1.70
CA ALA A 118 5.96 6.29 1.34
C ALA A 118 7.01 6.92 0.41
N ILE A 119 8.29 6.58 0.61
CA ILE A 119 9.43 7.12 -0.15
C ILE A 119 9.64 6.43 -1.50
N ARG A 120 9.02 5.26 -1.76
CA ARG A 120 9.17 4.58 -3.05
C ARG A 120 8.77 5.54 -4.18
N PRO A 121 9.58 5.69 -5.24
CA PRO A 121 9.32 6.68 -6.29
C PRO A 121 7.93 6.59 -6.91
N THR A 122 7.39 5.37 -7.05
CA THR A 122 6.05 5.09 -7.60
C THR A 122 4.89 5.61 -6.73
N ILE A 123 5.16 5.85 -5.44
CA ILE A 123 4.20 6.38 -4.45
C ILE A 123 4.49 7.85 -4.20
N ALA A 124 5.76 8.21 -3.98
CA ALA A 124 6.16 9.58 -3.65
C ALA A 124 5.91 10.57 -4.79
N PHE A 125 6.17 10.19 -6.04
CA PHE A 125 6.17 11.14 -7.17
C PHE A 125 4.86 11.95 -7.31
N PRO A 126 3.66 11.33 -7.34
CA PRO A 126 2.41 12.08 -7.43
C PRO A 126 2.18 13.02 -6.25
N HIS A 127 2.43 12.56 -5.02
CA HIS A 127 2.14 13.34 -3.81
C HIS A 127 3.15 14.48 -3.60
N VAL A 128 4.43 14.24 -3.88
CA VAL A 128 5.47 15.28 -3.83
C VAL A 128 5.19 16.38 -4.85
N ALA A 129 4.78 16.02 -6.07
CA ALA A 129 4.41 17.01 -7.08
C ALA A 129 3.24 17.89 -6.61
N LEU A 130 2.20 17.31 -6.02
CA LEU A 130 1.05 18.04 -5.48
C LEU A 130 1.44 18.94 -4.30
N LEU A 131 2.28 18.46 -3.38
CA LEU A 131 2.77 19.26 -2.25
C LEU A 131 3.63 20.44 -2.70
N LEU A 132 4.52 20.24 -3.68
CA LEU A 132 5.33 21.32 -4.25
C LEU A 132 4.47 22.37 -4.96
N MET A 133 3.46 21.94 -5.71
CA MET A 133 2.50 22.84 -6.36
C MET A 133 1.69 23.65 -5.33
N ALA A 134 1.15 23.00 -4.30
CA ALA A 134 0.39 23.68 -3.25
C ALA A 134 1.28 24.66 -2.46
N GLY A 135 2.51 24.26 -2.14
CA GLY A 135 3.47 25.08 -1.40
C GLY A 135 3.95 26.30 -2.18
N SER A 136 4.20 26.17 -3.49
CA SER A 136 4.63 27.30 -4.32
C SER A 136 3.55 28.36 -4.44
N VAL A 137 2.28 27.95 -4.63
CA VAL A 137 1.16 28.90 -4.69
C VAL A 137 0.95 29.60 -3.35
N LEU A 138 1.08 28.88 -2.23
CA LEU A 138 0.98 29.46 -0.88
C LEU A 138 2.08 30.47 -0.56
N PHE A 139 3.30 30.28 -1.06
CA PHE A 139 4.41 31.21 -0.82
C PHE A 139 4.31 32.48 -1.66
N VAL A 140 3.64 32.41 -2.82
CA VAL A 140 3.47 33.53 -3.75
C VAL A 140 2.22 34.36 -3.44
N SER A 141 1.24 33.79 -2.73
CA SER A 141 -0.03 34.44 -2.34
C SER A 141 0.10 35.16 -1.00
#